data_AF-A0A1Y0MGX0-F1
#
_entry.id   AF-A0A1Y0MGX0-F1
#
_cell.length_a   1.000
_cell.length_b   1.000
_cell.length_c   1.000
_cell.angle_alpha   90.00
_cell.angle_beta   90.00
_cell.angle_gamma   90.00
#
_symmetry.space_group_name_H-M   'P 1'
#
loop_
_entity.id
_entity.type
_entity.pdbx_description
1 polymer ?
#
loop_
_entity_poly.entity_id
_entity_poly.type
_entity_poly.pdbx_seq_one_letter_code
_entity_poly.pdbx_strand_id
1 'polypeptide(L)'
;MSKTCPECGDKIIGRVDKKFCSDGCRNAYNNRINKDSKNLIRNTNNRLRKNYRILEELNPEKKTKTSRAKLIEKGFDFNYFTSIYTTKAGTIYFFVYDQGYLPLDGDYYALVKRDD
;
A
#
# COMPACT_ATOMS: atom_id res chain seq x y z
N MET A 1 21.83 33.66 22.01
CA MET A 1 22.01 32.26 21.55
C MET A 1 22.14 32.22 20.04
N SER A 2 23.13 31.51 19.50
CA SER A 2 23.26 31.28 18.06
C SER A 2 22.23 30.25 17.59
N LYS A 3 21.44 30.57 16.56
CA LYS A 3 20.55 29.59 15.92
C LYS A 3 21.38 28.50 15.23
N THR A 4 21.03 27.24 15.46
CA THR A 4 21.66 26.07 14.86
C THR A 4 20.70 25.39 13.88
N CYS A 5 21.26 24.76 12.86
CA CYS A 5 20.52 24.00 11.87
C CYS A 5 19.97 22.71 12.50
N PRO A 6 18.67 22.40 12.38
CA PRO A 6 18.09 21.19 12.95
C PRO A 6 18.48 19.89 12.21
N GLU A 7 19.17 20.01 11.07
CA GLU A 7 19.68 18.86 10.31
C GLU A 7 21.13 18.52 10.62
N CYS A 8 22.05 19.49 10.45
CA CYS A 8 23.50 19.26 10.62
C CYS A 8 24.08 19.82 11.92
N GLY A 9 23.32 20.61 12.69
CA GLY A 9 23.81 21.27 13.91
C GLY A 9 24.63 22.54 13.67
N ASP A 10 25.04 22.83 12.43
CA ASP A 10 25.85 24.00 12.12
C ASP A 10 25.16 25.32 12.46
N LYS A 11 25.97 26.35 12.76
CA LYS A 11 25.49 27.70 13.00
C LYS A 11 24.80 28.26 11.76
N ILE A 12 23.62 28.81 11.93
CA ILE A 12 22.88 29.49 10.86
C ILE A 12 23.45 30.90 10.69
N ILE A 13 23.90 31.20 9.47
CA ILE A 13 24.36 32.53 9.06
C ILE A 13 23.41 33.07 7.98
N GLY A 14 23.06 34.35 8.10
CA GLY A 14 22.17 35.07 7.18
C GLY A 14 20.92 35.60 7.87
N ARG A 15 19.80 35.62 7.14
CA ARG A 15 18.53 36.22 7.60
C ARG A 15 18.08 35.70 8.97
N VAL A 16 17.45 36.59 9.75
CA VAL A 16 16.97 36.32 11.11
C VAL A 16 15.95 35.17 11.17
N ASP A 17 15.14 34.97 10.12
CA ASP A 17 14.11 33.93 10.02
C ASP A 17 14.62 32.60 9.44
N LYS A 18 15.89 32.53 9.05
CA LYS A 18 16.48 31.32 8.45
C LYS A 18 16.45 30.15 9.45
N LYS A 19 15.83 29.03 9.03
CA LYS A 19 15.67 27.80 9.83
C LYS A 19 16.70 26.71 9.53
N PHE A 20 17.31 26.73 8.35
CA PHE A 20 18.28 25.72 7.89
C PHE A 20 19.52 26.42 7.34
N CYS A 21 20.72 25.84 7.50
CA CYS A 21 21.94 26.44 6.97
C CYS A 21 21.97 26.46 5.43
N SER A 22 21.36 25.47 4.78
CA SER A 22 21.27 25.30 3.33
C SER A 22 19.96 24.66 2.89
N ASP A 23 19.64 24.76 1.59
CA ASP A 23 18.50 24.07 0.99
C ASP A 23 18.65 22.55 1.05
N GLY A 24 19.89 22.05 0.94
CA GLY A 24 20.20 20.63 1.12
C GLY A 24 19.80 20.11 2.51
N CYS A 25 20.13 20.86 3.57
CA CYS A 25 19.72 20.53 4.94
C CYS A 25 18.20 20.59 5.13
N ARG A 26 17.51 21.55 4.49
CA ARG A 26 16.04 21.60 4.51
C ARG A 26 15.44 20.34 3.87
N ASN A 27 15.95 19.93 2.73
CA ASN A 27 15.46 18.75 2.00
C ASN A 27 15.75 17.45 2.76
N ALA A 28 16.95 17.29 3.31
CA ALA A 28 17.33 16.13 4.12
C ALA A 28 16.46 16.01 5.37
N TYR A 29 16.24 17.12 6.08
CA TYR A 29 15.35 17.17 7.24
C TYR A 29 13.92 16.75 6.90
N ASN A 30 13.36 17.32 5.83
CA ASN A 30 12.01 16.99 5.37
C ASN A 30 11.90 15.52 4.91
N ASN A 31 12.95 14.98 4.28
CA ASN A 31 12.98 13.57 3.89
C ASN A 31 13.07 12.64 5.10
N ARG A 32 13.85 13.00 6.12
CA ARG A 32 13.96 12.26 7.38
C ARG A 32 12.63 12.23 8.14
N ILE A 33 11.98 13.38 8.31
CA ILE A 33 10.67 13.46 8.99
C ILE A 33 9.60 12.64 8.27
N ASN A 34 9.56 12.69 6.94
CA ASN A 34 8.53 12.00 6.18
C ASN A 34 8.88 10.56 5.82
N LYS A 35 10.01 10.02 6.31
CA LYS A 35 10.52 8.71 5.87
C LYS A 35 9.53 7.59 6.19
N ASP A 36 9.02 7.56 7.42
CA ASP A 36 8.21 6.44 7.90
C ASP A 36 6.80 6.46 7.28
N SER A 37 6.17 7.64 7.20
CA SER A 37 4.88 7.80 6.53
C SER A 37 4.95 7.47 5.03
N LYS A 38 5.99 7.94 4.33
CA LYS A 38 6.22 7.61 2.92
C LYS A 38 6.51 6.12 2.73
N ASN A 39 7.24 5.49 3.65
CA ASN A 39 7.52 4.06 3.60
C ASN A 39 6.27 3.21 3.81
N LEU A 40 5.41 3.56 4.77
CA LEU A 40 4.15 2.87 5.02
C LEU A 40 3.27 2.88 3.76
N ILE A 41 3.02 4.07 3.19
CA ILE A 41 2.20 4.22 1.98
C ILE A 41 2.80 3.42 0.82
N ARG A 42 4.12 3.53 0.59
CA ARG A 42 4.83 2.80 -0.46
C ARG A 42 4.69 1.29 -0.28
N ASN A 43 4.87 0.78 0.93
CA ASN A 43 4.79 -0.64 1.22
C ASN A 43 3.36 -1.18 1.06
N THR A 44 2.36 -0.44 1.52
CA THR A 44 0.94 -0.76 1.30
C THR A 44 0.62 -0.85 -0.19
N ASN A 45 1.05 0.14 -0.98
CA ASN A 45 0.85 0.13 -2.43
C ASN A 45 1.57 -1.04 -3.11
N ASN A 46 2.77 -1.41 -2.65
CA ASN A 46 3.47 -2.58 -3.16
C ASN A 46 2.72 -3.88 -2.88
N ARG A 47 2.12 -4.02 -1.68
CA ARG A 47 1.29 -5.19 -1.31
C ARG A 47 0.02 -5.27 -2.15
N LEU A 48 -0.71 -4.16 -2.29
CA LEU A 48 -1.89 -4.07 -3.15
C LEU A 48 -1.56 -4.42 -4.61
N ARG A 49 -0.46 -3.88 -5.15
CA ARG A 49 -0.02 -4.20 -6.52
C ARG A 49 0.36 -5.67 -6.70
N LYS A 50 0.99 -6.28 -5.69
CA LYS A 50 1.30 -7.71 -5.70
C LYS A 50 0.02 -8.54 -5.70
N ASN A 51 -0.93 -8.24 -4.81
CA ASN A 51 -2.21 -8.91 -4.73
C ASN A 51 -2.98 -8.81 -6.05
N TYR A 52 -3.04 -7.61 -6.64
CA TYR A 52 -3.68 -7.38 -7.93
C TYR A 52 -3.13 -8.31 -9.02
N ARG A 53 -1.80 -8.36 -9.16
CA ARG A 53 -1.12 -9.23 -10.16
C ARG A 53 -1.43 -10.71 -9.94
N ILE A 54 -1.48 -11.17 -8.69
CA ILE A 54 -1.81 -12.56 -8.37
C ILE A 54 -3.24 -12.88 -8.77
N LEU A 55 -4.19 -12.00 -8.48
CA LEU A 55 -5.59 -12.20 -8.88
C LEU A 55 -5.74 -12.21 -10.39
N GLU A 56 -5.10 -11.27 -11.10
CA GLU A 56 -5.09 -11.21 -12.56
C GLU A 56 -4.50 -12.47 -13.20
N GLU A 57 -3.36 -12.95 -12.69
CA GLU A 57 -2.72 -14.19 -13.17
C GLU A 57 -3.58 -15.43 -12.92
N LEU A 58 -4.22 -15.52 -11.75
CA LEU A 58 -5.05 -16.66 -11.39
C LEU A 58 -6.47 -16.59 -11.97
N ASN A 59 -6.89 -15.46 -12.53
CA ASN A 59 -8.25 -15.24 -13.02
C ASN A 59 -8.29 -14.77 -14.49
N PRO A 60 -7.66 -15.49 -15.44
CA PRO A 60 -7.56 -15.04 -16.83
C PRO A 60 -8.94 -14.93 -17.51
N GLU A 61 -9.87 -15.83 -17.16
CA GLU A 61 -11.22 -15.87 -17.72
C GLU A 61 -12.22 -14.99 -16.93
N LYS A 62 -11.73 -14.05 -16.12
CA LYS A 62 -12.51 -13.15 -15.26
C LYS A 62 -13.36 -13.82 -14.17
N LYS A 63 -13.53 -15.14 -14.19
CA LYS A 63 -14.16 -15.93 -13.14
C LYS A 63 -13.47 -17.28 -12.97
N THR A 64 -12.99 -17.57 -11.77
CA THR A 64 -12.30 -18.85 -11.47
C THR A 64 -12.42 -19.24 -10.01
N LYS A 65 -12.15 -20.50 -9.69
CA LYS A 65 -12.00 -21.01 -8.32
C LYS A 65 -10.53 -21.35 -8.05
N THR A 66 -9.99 -20.90 -6.93
CA THR A 66 -8.62 -21.23 -6.47
C THR A 66 -8.62 -21.62 -5.00
N SER A 67 -7.63 -22.41 -4.57
CA SER A 67 -7.45 -22.70 -3.14
C SER A 67 -6.77 -21.54 -2.42
N ARG A 68 -7.04 -21.43 -1.12
CA ARG A 68 -6.34 -20.51 -0.21
C ARG A 68 -4.83 -20.75 -0.22
N ALA A 69 -4.41 -22.01 -0.22
CA ALA A 69 -3.01 -22.39 -0.25
C ALA A 69 -2.27 -21.82 -1.47
N LYS A 70 -2.88 -21.88 -2.67
CA LYS A 70 -2.28 -21.34 -3.90
C LYS A 70 -2.09 -19.82 -3.87
N LEU A 71 -3.03 -19.10 -3.26
CA LEU A 71 -2.90 -17.65 -3.03
C LEU A 71 -1.74 -17.34 -2.08
N ILE A 72 -1.62 -18.08 -0.97
CA ILE A 72 -0.55 -17.93 0.02
C ILE A 72 0.82 -18.26 -0.58
N GLU A 73 0.92 -19.31 -1.40
CA GLU A 73 2.16 -19.71 -2.07
C GLU A 73 2.68 -18.60 -2.99
N LYS A 74 1.80 -17.93 -3.73
CA LYS A 74 2.14 -16.73 -4.52
C LYS A 74 2.41 -15.49 -3.64
N GLY A 75 2.16 -15.61 -2.34
CA GLY A 75 2.34 -14.58 -1.33
C GLY A 75 1.31 -13.45 -1.44
N PHE A 76 0.06 -13.82 -1.72
CA PHE A 76 -1.11 -12.98 -1.57
C PHE A 76 -1.34 -12.67 -0.09
N ASP A 77 -1.66 -11.42 0.23
CA ASP A 77 -1.91 -10.96 1.60
C ASP A 77 -3.37 -10.52 1.75
N PHE A 78 -4.18 -11.34 2.41
CA PHE A 78 -5.62 -11.11 2.59
C PHE A 78 -5.95 -9.85 3.40
N ASN A 79 -4.98 -9.23 4.08
CA ASN A 79 -5.19 -7.98 4.81
C ASN A 79 -5.21 -6.75 3.91
N TYR A 80 -4.82 -6.87 2.64
CA TYR A 80 -4.71 -5.75 1.70
C TYR A 80 -5.76 -5.87 0.59
N PHE A 81 -6.82 -5.08 0.75
CA PHE A 81 -7.90 -4.88 -0.23
C PHE A 81 -8.30 -3.40 -0.25
N THR A 82 -8.91 -2.95 -1.34
CA THR A 82 -9.33 -1.56 -1.56
C THR A 82 -10.82 -1.34 -1.25
N SER A 83 -11.66 -2.36 -1.38
CA SER A 83 -13.09 -2.23 -1.10
C SER A 83 -13.73 -3.57 -0.74
N ILE A 84 -14.89 -3.47 -0.09
CA ILE A 84 -15.74 -4.61 0.27
C ILE A 84 -17.10 -4.40 -0.39
N TYR A 85 -17.70 -5.49 -0.87
CA TYR A 85 -19.09 -5.49 -1.33
C TYR A 85 -19.85 -6.65 -0.70
N THR A 86 -20.96 -6.34 -0.05
CA THR A 86 -21.82 -7.33 0.61
C THR A 86 -23.11 -7.49 -0.18
N THR A 87 -23.43 -8.71 -0.59
CA THR A 87 -24.69 -9.00 -1.29
C THR A 87 -25.87 -8.97 -0.33
N LYS A 88 -27.10 -8.88 -0.86
CA LYS A 88 -28.33 -9.01 -0.06
C LYS A 88 -28.42 -10.32 0.71
N ALA A 89 -27.77 -11.38 0.21
CA ALA A 89 -27.69 -12.69 0.86
C ALA A 89 -26.60 -12.76 1.95
N GLY A 90 -25.87 -11.67 2.22
CA GLY A 90 -24.81 -11.60 3.22
C GLY A 90 -23.43 -12.06 2.73
N THR A 91 -23.28 -12.43 1.46
CA THR A 91 -21.98 -12.83 0.89
C THR A 91 -21.06 -11.63 0.77
N ILE A 92 -19.84 -11.75 1.30
CA ILE A 92 -18.84 -10.68 1.31
C ILE A 92 -17.81 -10.92 0.22
N TYR A 93 -17.60 -9.91 -0.61
CA TYR A 93 -16.57 -9.84 -1.62
C TYR A 93 -15.51 -8.84 -1.19
N PHE A 94 -14.25 -9.21 -1.33
CA PHE A 94 -13.09 -8.36 -1.10
C PHE A 94 -12.47 -8.02 -2.45
N PHE A 95 -12.21 -6.75 -2.70
CA PHE A 95 -11.69 -6.27 -3.97
C PHE A 95 -10.33 -5.60 -3.82
N VAL A 96 -9.45 -5.86 -4.78
CA VAL A 96 -8.25 -5.10 -5.07
C VAL A 96 -8.46 -4.45 -6.43
N TYR A 97 -8.91 -3.20 -6.43
CA TYR A 97 -9.42 -2.49 -7.59
C TYR A 97 -10.61 -3.24 -8.24
N ASP A 98 -10.52 -3.64 -9.50
CA ASP A 98 -11.54 -4.40 -10.25
C ASP A 98 -11.46 -5.92 -10.03
N GLN A 99 -10.37 -6.43 -9.44
CA GLN A 99 -10.19 -7.85 -9.12
C GLN A 99 -10.77 -8.18 -7.74
N GLY A 100 -11.65 -9.16 -7.67
CA GLY A 100 -12.35 -9.56 -6.45
C GLY A 100 -12.11 -11.01 -6.07
N TYR A 101 -12.24 -11.28 -4.77
CA TYR A 101 -12.27 -12.63 -4.23
C TYR A 101 -13.32 -12.75 -3.12
N LEU A 102 -13.91 -13.94 -2.98
CA LEU A 102 -14.79 -14.29 -1.86
C LEU A 102 -14.49 -15.70 -1.35
N PRO A 103 -14.58 -15.95 -0.04
CA PRO A 103 -14.41 -17.28 0.52
C PRO A 103 -15.55 -18.21 0.08
N LEU A 104 -15.20 -19.47 -0.15
CA LEU A 104 -16.09 -20.60 -0.38
C LEU A 104 -15.78 -21.68 0.66
N ASP A 105 -16.61 -22.72 0.70
CA ASP A 105 -16.35 -23.88 1.57
C ASP A 105 -15.05 -24.61 1.20
N GLY A 106 -14.41 -25.20 2.22
CA GLY A 106 -13.22 -26.04 2.07
C GLY A 106 -11.93 -25.29 1.74
N ASP A 107 -11.73 -24.08 2.27
CA ASP A 107 -10.54 -23.25 2.03
C ASP A 107 -10.34 -22.88 0.55
N TYR A 108 -11.42 -22.68 -0.18
CA TYR A 108 -11.40 -22.16 -1.54
C TYR A 108 -11.88 -20.71 -1.59
N TYR A 109 -11.47 -20.03 -2.67
CA TYR A 109 -11.93 -18.71 -3.02
C TYR A 109 -12.46 -18.72 -4.46
N ALA A 110 -13.57 -18.03 -4.68
CA ALA A 110 -13.96 -17.61 -6.02
C ALA A 110 -13.28 -16.29 -6.33
N LEU A 111 -12.67 -16.19 -7.51
CA LEU A 111 -12.11 -14.97 -8.08
C LEU A 111 -13.07 -14.42 -9.12
N VAL A 112 -13.24 -13.11 -9.14
CA VAL A 112 -14.11 -12.39 -10.08
C VAL A 112 -13.42 -11.12 -10.56
N LYS A 113 -13.71 -10.66 -11.76
CA LYS A 113 -13.30 -9.33 -12.24
C LYS A 113 -14.55 -8.49 -12.53
N ARG A 114 -14.57 -7.24 -12.10
CA ARG A 114 -15.57 -6.27 -12.53
C ARG A 114 -15.17 -5.73 -13.90
N ASP A 115 -16.13 -5.72 -14.81
CA ASP A 115 -16.01 -4.95 -16.04
C ASP A 115 -16.61 -3.58 -15.73
N ASP A 116 -15.77 -2.54 -15.72
CA ASP A 116 -16.24 -1.15 -15.65
C ASP A 116 -16.92 -0.73 -16.96
#